data_AF-A0A022PRL8-F1
#
_entry.id   AF-A0A022PRL8-F1
#
_cell.length_a   1.000
_cell.length_b   1.000
_cell.length_c   1.000
_cell.angle_alpha   90.00
_cell.angle_beta   90.00
_cell.angle_gamma   90.00
#
_symmetry.space_group_name_H-M   'P 1'
#
loop_
_entity.id
_entity.type
_entity.pdbx_description
1 polymer ?
#
loop_
_entity_poly.entity_id
_entity_poly.type
_entity_poly.pdbx_seq_one_letter_code
_entity_poly.pdbx_strand_id
1 'polypeptide(L)'
;MGTICLLCGDRGFAKAFVDCVNCLDASVHIYCLGLDVEETCDEDFRWVCEDCETEAHIVSTDIERFSKDGKNENDPSAVQTEE
;
A
#
# COMPACT_ATOMS: atom_id res chain seq x y z
N MET A 1 21.65 3.35 -6.71
CA MET A 1 20.51 4.30 -6.73
C MET A 1 20.52 5.06 -5.42
N GLY A 2 19.95 6.28 -5.38
CA GLY A 2 19.76 7.02 -4.13
C GLY A 2 18.28 7.22 -3.86
N THR A 3 17.88 7.17 -2.60
CA THR A 3 16.51 7.39 -2.15
C THR A 3 16.06 8.80 -2.48
N ILE A 4 14.84 8.94 -2.97
CA ILE A 4 14.19 10.21 -3.32
C ILE A 4 12.95 10.32 -2.44
N CYS A 5 12.71 11.49 -1.85
CA CYS A 5 11.54 11.72 -1.02
C CYS A 5 10.29 11.73 -1.89
N LEU A 6 9.30 10.92 -1.50
CA LEU A 6 8.04 10.81 -2.25
C LEU A 6 7.15 12.06 -2.14
N LEU A 7 7.33 12.91 -1.11
CA LEU A 7 6.55 14.15 -0.96
C LEU A 7 7.10 15.31 -1.79
N CYS A 8 8.43 15.50 -1.79
CA CYS A 8 9.05 16.66 -2.46
C CYS A 8 9.76 16.33 -3.78
N GLY A 9 9.98 15.05 -4.08
CA GLY A 9 10.68 14.61 -5.29
C GLY A 9 12.19 14.85 -5.26
N ASP A 10 12.73 15.26 -4.11
CA ASP A 10 14.14 15.62 -3.94
C ASP A 10 14.89 14.59 -3.10
N ARG A 11 16.21 14.52 -3.28
CA ARG A 11 17.06 13.70 -2.41
C ARG A 11 17.28 14.35 -1.05
N GLY A 12 17.36 15.68 -0.98
CA GLY A 12 17.52 16.41 0.27
C GLY A 12 18.63 15.85 1.18
N PHE A 13 18.38 15.85 2.49
CA PHE A 13 19.31 15.33 3.49
C PHE A 13 19.05 13.84 3.77
N ALA A 14 20.06 13.01 3.51
CA ALA A 14 19.99 11.56 3.73
C ALA A 14 19.63 11.17 5.19
N LYS A 15 20.02 11.98 6.16
CA LYS A 15 19.76 11.74 7.60
C LYS A 15 18.34 12.10 8.04
N ALA A 16 17.62 12.84 7.21
CA ALA A 16 16.26 13.28 7.50
C ALA A 16 15.21 12.38 6.85
N PHE A 17 15.62 11.25 6.25
CA PHE A 17 14.68 10.28 5.72
C PHE A 17 14.11 9.42 6.85
N VAL A 18 12.82 9.15 6.73
CA VAL A 18 12.15 8.09 7.45
C VAL A 18 11.50 7.16 6.43
N ASP A 19 11.66 5.86 6.67
CA ASP A 19 11.07 4.80 5.86
C ASP A 19 9.82 4.26 6.56
N CYS A 20 8.84 3.85 5.77
CA CYS A 20 7.66 3.20 6.33
C CYS A 20 8.07 1.87 6.98
N VAL A 21 7.74 1.70 8.25
CA VAL A 21 8.09 0.47 9.01
C VAL A 21 7.35 -0.79 8.53
N ASN A 22 6.32 -0.64 7.70
CA ASN A 22 5.49 -1.75 7.23
C ASN A 22 5.92 -2.24 5.84
N CYS A 23 6.05 -1.34 4.85
CA CYS A 23 6.37 -1.72 3.47
C CYS A 23 7.86 -1.51 3.10
N LEU A 24 8.59 -0.62 3.80
CA LEU A 24 9.96 -0.22 3.48
C LEU A 24 10.18 0.32 2.05
N ASP A 25 9.10 0.56 1.30
CA ASP A 25 9.14 1.07 -0.08
C ASP A 25 8.91 2.58 -0.12
N ALA A 26 8.19 3.11 0.87
CA ALA A 26 7.95 4.53 1.03
C ALA A 26 9.03 5.19 1.89
N SER A 27 9.75 6.15 1.30
CA SER A 27 10.75 6.99 1.99
C SER A 27 10.43 8.47 1.82
N VAL A 28 10.40 9.20 2.93
CA VAL A 28 10.06 10.63 2.94
C VAL A 28 10.97 11.39 3.89
N HIS A 29 11.09 12.70 3.70
CA HIS A 29 11.77 13.52 4.69
C HIS A 29 10.85 13.79 5.89
N ILE A 30 11.41 13.70 7.10
CA ILE A 30 10.75 14.06 8.35
C ILE A 30 10.20 15.50 8.29
N TYR A 31 10.99 16.46 7.80
CA TYR A 31 10.54 17.84 7.68
C TYR A 31 9.48 18.02 6.58
N CYS A 32 9.39 17.12 5.59
CA CYS A 32 8.29 17.14 4.62
C CYS A 32 6.98 16.65 5.25
N LEU A 33 7.04 15.88 6.34
CA LEU A 33 5.88 15.56 7.16
C LEU A 33 5.49 16.70 8.13
N GLY A 34 6.24 17.81 8.13
CA GLY A 34 6.03 18.91 9.07
C GLY A 34 6.47 18.58 10.49
N LEU A 35 7.33 17.57 10.66
CA LEU A 35 7.85 17.15 11.95
C LEU A 35 9.24 17.76 12.21
N ASP A 36 9.55 17.96 13.48
CA ASP A 36 10.84 18.48 13.91
C ASP A 36 11.90 17.38 13.90
N VAL A 37 12.96 17.57 13.13
CA VAL A 37 13.99 16.54 12.91
C VAL A 37 14.71 16.19 14.21
N GLU A 38 14.94 17.17 15.08
CA GLU A 38 15.66 16.96 16.35
C GLU A 38 14.89 16.08 17.33
N GLU A 39 13.55 16.12 17.32
CA GLU A 39 12.68 15.34 18.22
C GLU A 39 12.29 13.97 17.64
N THR A 40 12.39 13.80 16.32
CA THR A 40 11.93 12.60 15.61
C THR A 40 13.07 11.73 15.09
N CYS A 41 14.31 12.18 15.24
CA CYS A 41 15.49 11.34 14.99
C CYS A 41 15.86 10.44 16.19
N ASP A 42 15.04 10.44 17.24
CA ASP A 42 15.12 9.50 18.35
C ASP A 42 14.80 8.05 17.92
N GLU A 43 15.46 7.09 18.56
CA GLU A 43 15.42 5.65 18.20
C GLU A 43 14.02 5.02 18.29
N ASP A 44 13.04 5.68 18.92
CA ASP A 44 11.67 5.18 19.10
C ASP A 44 10.67 5.70 18.03
N PHE A 45 11.10 6.61 17.15
CA PHE A 45 10.21 7.17 16.15
C PHE A 45 9.87 6.14 15.07
N ARG A 46 8.56 5.88 14.89
CA ARG A 46 8.03 4.95 13.88
C ARG A 46 6.99 5.66 13.02
N TRP A 47 7.20 5.61 11.71
CA TRP A 47 6.29 6.20 10.72
C TRP A 47 5.72 5.12 9.80
N VAL A 48 4.44 5.28 9.45
CA VAL A 48 3.71 4.42 8.51
C VAL A 48 3.22 5.31 7.36
N CYS A 49 3.33 4.84 6.12
CA CYS A 49 2.83 5.60 4.97
C CYS A 49 1.31 5.46 4.82
N GLU A 50 0.70 6.39 4.09
CA GLU A 50 -0.75 6.46 3.89
C GLU A 50 -1.35 5.17 3.29
N ASP A 51 -0.64 4.52 2.36
CA ASP A 51 -1.06 3.23 1.80
C ASP A 51 -1.19 2.15 2.86
N CYS A 52 -0.18 2.01 3.73
CA CYS A 52 -0.16 1.02 4.81
C CYS A 52 -1.16 1.36 5.93
N GLU A 53 -1.41 2.64 6.20
CA GLU A 53 -2.48 3.06 7.11
C GLU A 53 -3.85 2.63 6.54
N THR A 54 -4.07 2.81 5.24
CA THR A 54 -5.34 2.51 4.58
C THR A 54 -5.62 0.99 4.52
N GLU A 55 -4.62 0.15 4.27
CA GLU A 55 -4.76 -1.31 4.28
C GLU A 55 -5.22 -1.87 5.65
N ALA A 56 -4.78 -1.26 6.75
CA ALA A 56 -5.22 -1.65 8.10
C ALA A 56 -6.73 -1.43 8.33
N HIS A 57 -7.35 -0.50 7.60
CA HIS A 57 -8.78 -0.24 7.68
C HIS A 57 -9.62 -1.12 6.74
N ILE A 58 -9.06 -1.54 5.60
CA ILE A 58 -9.78 -2.37 4.62
C ILE A 58 -9.91 -3.82 5.11
N VAL A 59 -8.89 -4.35 5.81
CA VAL A 59 -8.94 -5.72 6.36
C VAL A 59 -10.04 -5.90 7.42
N SER A 60 -10.56 -4.81 8.00
CA SER A 60 -11.59 -4.87 9.02
C SER A 60 -13.03 -4.83 8.49
N THR A 61 -13.27 -4.57 7.20
CA THR A 61 -14.64 -4.33 6.69
C THR A 61 -15.07 -5.09 5.44
N ASP A 62 -14.20 -5.79 4.71
CA ASP A 62 -14.60 -6.37 3.40
C ASP A 62 -14.27 -7.85 3.15
N ILE A 63 -14.24 -8.72 4.18
CA ILE A 63 -14.25 -10.18 3.95
C ILE A 63 -15.55 -10.82 4.44
N GLU A 64 -16.66 -10.49 3.76
CA GLU A 64 -17.87 -11.34 3.75
C GLU A 64 -18.59 -11.36 2.38
N ARG A 65 -17.91 -11.10 1.24
CA ARG A 65 -18.61 -11.11 -0.07
C ARG A 65 -18.00 -11.91 -1.22
N PHE A 66 -16.82 -12.52 -1.08
CA PHE A 66 -16.28 -13.41 -2.13
C PHE A 66 -16.56 -14.90 -1.88
N SER A 67 -17.78 -15.24 -1.47
CA SER A 67 -18.24 -16.63 -1.46
C SER A 67 -19.49 -16.80 -2.32
N LYS A 68 -19.34 -17.59 -3.40
CA LYS A 68 -20.32 -18.10 -4.39
C LYS A 68 -20.62 -17.10 -5.51
N ASP A 69 -20.18 -17.33 -6.73
CA ASP A 69 -20.64 -18.42 -7.61
C ASP A 69 -19.46 -18.90 -8.48
N GLY A 70 -19.09 -20.17 -8.54
CA GLY A 70 -19.91 -21.23 -9.12
C GLY A 70 -19.29 -21.64 -10.46
N LYS A 71 -18.31 -22.55 -10.42
CA LYS A 71 -17.73 -23.19 -11.59
C LYS A 71 -18.78 -24.13 -12.22
N ASN A 72 -19.12 -23.97 -13.49
CA ASN A 72 -19.17 -25.12 -14.41
C ASN A 72 -19.00 -24.68 -15.88
N GLU A 73 -17.92 -25.20 -16.45
CA GLU A 73 -17.69 -25.43 -17.87
C GLU A 73 -18.55 -26.62 -18.27
N ASN A 74 -19.45 -26.48 -19.25
CA ASN A 74 -19.82 -27.57 -20.14
C ASN A 74 -20.33 -26.98 -21.48
N ASP A 75 -19.45 -26.90 -22.48
CA ASP A 75 -19.83 -27.04 -23.89
C ASP A 75 -19.97 -28.54 -24.16
N PRO A 76 -21.13 -28.97 -24.65
CA PRO A 76 -21.09 -29.77 -25.87
C PRO A 76 -22.14 -29.35 -26.91
N SER A 77 -21.61 -28.97 -28.06
CA SER A 77 -22.12 -29.16 -29.43
C SER A 77 -23.34 -30.10 -29.63
N ALA A 78 -24.24 -29.64 -30.53
CA ALA A 78 -25.17 -30.36 -31.41
C ALA A 78 -26.49 -30.93 -30.86
N VAL A 79 -27.62 -30.41 -31.37
CA VAL A 79 -28.71 -31.20 -32.01
C VAL A 79 -29.68 -30.27 -32.79
N GLN A 80 -30.11 -30.76 -33.96
CA GLN A 80 -31.02 -30.16 -34.96
C GLN A 80 -32.49 -30.52 -34.66
N THR A 81 -33.47 -29.70 -35.10
CA THR A 81 -34.79 -30.03 -35.75
C THR A 81 -35.71 -28.78 -35.71
N GLU A 82 -36.07 -28.15 -36.83
CA GLU A 82 -37.28 -28.34 -37.67
C GLU A 82 -38.61 -27.82 -37.05
N GLU A 83 -39.17 -26.74 -37.64
CA GLU A 83 -40.60 -26.63 -38.03
C GLU A 83 -40.78 -25.64 -39.19
#